data_AF-A0A5B0VS68-F1
#
_entry.id   AF-A0A5B0VS68-F1
#
_cell.length_a   1.000
_cell.length_b   1.000
_cell.length_c   1.000
_cell.angle_alpha   90.00
_cell.angle_beta   90.00
_cell.angle_gamma   90.00
#
_symmetry.space_group_name_H-M   'P 1'
#
loop_
_entity.id
_entity.type
_entity.pdbx_description
1 polymer ?
#
loop_
_entity_poly.entity_id
_entity_poly.type
_entity_poly.pdbx_seq_one_letter_code
_entity_poly.pdbx_strand_id
1 'polypeptide(L)'
;MSAKTTTNAIPLSITLTPTEIRALKLARDGDLYPQDAKRWTHLNATVTYARSDRFKERPIKVKVVTTTTLEQLRDYGLLRSLDAEIGSSEPAHAITMAGKMWLLKHK
;
A
#
# COMPACT_ATOMS: atom_id res chain seq x y z
N MET A 1 3.50 10.79 -34.18
CA MET A 1 2.75 9.88 -33.29
C MET A 1 2.53 10.62 -31.99
N SER A 2 1.30 11.05 -31.72
CA SER A 2 0.99 11.95 -30.59
C SER A 2 0.92 11.13 -29.30
N ALA A 3 1.81 11.40 -28.35
CA ALA A 3 1.74 10.81 -27.03
C ALA A 3 0.52 11.40 -26.30
N LYS A 4 -0.49 10.56 -26.04
CA LYS A 4 -1.64 10.94 -25.20
C LYS A 4 -1.13 11.12 -23.77
N THR A 5 -0.86 12.36 -23.39
CA THR A 5 -0.65 12.74 -21.99
C THR A 5 -2.03 12.71 -21.32
N THR A 6 -2.37 11.60 -20.68
CA THR A 6 -3.55 11.53 -19.82
C THR A 6 -3.28 12.40 -18.59
N THR A 7 -3.77 13.63 -18.62
CA THR A 7 -3.87 14.50 -17.45
C THR A 7 -4.85 13.88 -16.46
N ASN A 8 -4.36 13.03 -15.55
CA ASN A 8 -5.12 12.53 -14.41
C ASN A 8 -5.20 13.62 -13.33
N ALA A 9 -6.19 14.49 -13.44
CA ALA A 9 -6.69 15.32 -12.35
C ALA A 9 -8.01 14.67 -11.88
N ILE A 10 -8.33 14.38 -10.62
CA ILE A 10 -7.81 14.81 -9.32
C ILE A 10 -8.02 13.62 -8.35
N PRO A 11 -6.97 13.01 -7.77
CA PRO A 11 -7.12 11.90 -6.82
C PRO A 11 -7.74 12.31 -5.48
N LEU A 12 -8.04 13.60 -5.27
CA LEU A 12 -8.49 14.15 -3.99
C LEU A 12 -10.01 14.12 -3.78
N SER A 13 -10.82 13.85 -4.82
CA SER A 13 -12.28 13.80 -4.74
C SER A 13 -12.85 12.39 -4.53
N ILE A 14 -12.01 11.36 -4.57
CA ILE A 14 -12.44 9.96 -4.37
C ILE A 14 -12.66 9.67 -2.88
N THR A 15 -13.74 8.95 -2.58
CA THR A 15 -14.03 8.44 -1.24
C THR A 15 -13.51 7.02 -1.12
N LEU A 16 -12.53 6.82 -0.24
CA LEU A 16 -11.97 5.49 0.03
C LEU A 16 -12.75 4.78 1.14
N THR A 17 -12.94 3.48 0.98
CA THR A 17 -13.44 2.60 2.03
C THR A 17 -12.44 2.50 3.20
N PRO A 18 -12.87 2.10 4.40
CA PRO A 18 -11.96 1.92 5.53
C PRO A 18 -10.80 0.94 5.24
N THR A 19 -11.01 -0.06 4.38
CA THR A 19 -9.97 -1.03 3.99
C THR A 19 -8.93 -0.38 3.07
N GLU A 20 -9.37 0.38 2.07
CA GLU A 20 -8.48 1.15 1.19
C GLU A 20 -7.69 2.21 1.97
N ILE A 21 -8.31 2.89 2.95
CA ILE A 21 -7.60 3.85 3.83
C ILE A 21 -6.51 3.14 4.64
N ARG A 22 -6.80 1.97 5.21
CA ARG A 22 -5.79 1.18 5.95
C ARG A 22 -4.64 0.73 5.05
N ALA A 23 -4.95 0.30 3.82
CA ALA A 23 -3.96 -0.09 2.83
C ALA A 23 -3.07 1.09 2.42
N LEU A 24 -3.66 2.25 2.16
CA LEU A 24 -2.92 3.47 1.81
C LEU A 24 -2.06 3.96 2.98
N LYS A 25 -2.56 3.86 4.23
CA LYS A 25 -1.75 4.12 5.43
C LYS A 25 -0.58 3.16 5.56
N LEU A 26 -0.75 1.88 5.23
CA LEU A 26 0.35 0.91 5.21
C LEU A 26 1.39 1.31 4.15
N ALA A 27 0.97 1.62 2.93
CA ALA A 27 1.87 2.05 1.84
C ALA A 27 2.60 3.37 2.14
N ARG A 28 2.04 4.23 3.01
CA ARG A 28 2.73 5.43 3.50
C ARG A 28 3.91 5.08 4.42
N ASP A 29 3.77 4.02 5.20
CA ASP A 29 4.76 3.59 6.18
C ASP A 29 5.91 2.79 5.52
N GLY A 30 5.74 2.35 4.26
CA GLY A 30 6.77 1.73 3.42
C GLY A 30 6.20 1.06 2.18
N ASP A 31 7.07 0.61 1.28
CA ASP A 31 6.65 -0.07 0.04
C ASP A 31 6.02 -1.43 0.33
N LEU A 32 5.13 -1.85 -0.57
CA LEU A 32 4.36 -3.09 -0.49
C LEU A 32 4.93 -4.12 -1.44
N TYR A 33 5.34 -5.25 -0.89
CA TYR A 33 5.92 -6.39 -1.57
C TYR A 33 4.93 -7.56 -1.57
N PRO A 34 4.91 -8.36 -2.65
CA PRO A 34 4.03 -9.51 -2.74
C PRO A 34 4.39 -10.53 -1.65
N GLN A 35 3.35 -11.19 -1.15
CA GLN A 35 3.40 -12.27 -0.16
C GLN A 35 2.54 -13.43 -0.64
N ASP A 36 2.61 -14.56 0.06
CA ASP A 36 1.74 -15.69 -0.18
C ASP A 36 0.25 -15.30 -0.13
N ALA A 37 -0.56 -16.10 -0.82
CA ALA A 37 -2.03 -15.98 -0.84
C ALA A 37 -2.55 -14.61 -1.32
N LYS A 38 -1.90 -14.00 -2.32
CA LYS A 38 -2.33 -12.75 -2.97
C LYS A 38 -2.39 -11.55 -2.01
N ARG A 39 -1.45 -11.50 -1.06
CA ARG A 39 -1.34 -10.45 -0.05
C ARG A 39 -0.09 -9.62 -0.25
N TRP A 40 -0.10 -8.44 0.35
CA TRP A 40 0.96 -7.45 0.21
C TRP A 40 1.28 -6.82 1.56
N THR A 41 2.57 -6.68 1.87
CA THR A 41 3.07 -6.03 3.09
C THR A 41 4.52 -5.59 2.91
N HIS A 42 5.19 -5.05 3.92
CA HIS A 42 6.60 -4.67 3.83
C HIS A 42 7.52 -5.90 3.72
N LEU A 43 8.66 -5.76 3.02
CA LEU A 43 9.59 -6.86 2.69
C LEU A 43 10.03 -7.73 3.88
N ASN A 44 10.11 -7.15 5.08
CA ASN A 44 10.52 -7.85 6.30
C ASN A 44 9.49 -7.70 7.43
N ALA A 45 8.20 -7.69 7.09
CA ALA A 45 7.16 -7.54 8.10
C ALA A 45 7.08 -8.80 8.98
N THR A 46 7.56 -8.69 10.23
CA THR A 46 7.51 -9.77 11.22
C THR A 46 6.43 -9.51 12.28
N VAL A 47 5.88 -10.58 12.86
CA VAL A 47 5.02 -10.46 14.05
C VAL A 47 5.83 -9.87 15.20
N THR A 48 5.29 -8.81 15.80
CA THR A 48 5.93 -8.12 16.94
C THR A 48 5.01 -8.14 18.16
N TYR A 49 5.50 -7.62 19.29
CA TYR A 49 4.77 -7.58 20.55
C TYR A 49 4.84 -6.17 21.14
N ALA A 50 3.85 -5.81 21.95
CA ALA A 50 3.88 -4.53 22.64
C ALA A 50 5.08 -4.48 23.60
N ARG A 51 5.73 -3.32 23.72
CA ARG A 51 6.89 -3.15 24.62
C ARG A 51 6.56 -3.49 26.08
N SER A 52 5.31 -3.28 26.50
CA SER A 52 4.81 -3.63 27.83
C SER A 52 4.52 -5.12 28.02
N ASP A 53 4.38 -5.88 26.94
CA ASP A 53 4.09 -7.31 26.95
C ASP A 53 5.39 -8.11 27.07
N ARG A 54 5.87 -8.24 28.32
CA ARG A 54 7.12 -8.95 28.63
C ARG A 54 7.05 -10.45 28.30
N PHE A 55 5.86 -11.03 28.31
CA PHE A 55 5.66 -12.46 28.10
C PHE A 55 5.32 -12.79 26.64
N LYS A 56 5.16 -11.78 25.77
CA LYS A 56 4.83 -11.96 24.35
C LYS A 56 3.53 -12.77 24.16
N GLU A 57 2.57 -12.56 25.04
CA GLU A 57 1.29 -13.29 25.02
C GLU A 57 0.36 -12.78 23.90
N ARG A 58 0.53 -11.52 23.50
CA ARG A 58 -0.37 -10.84 22.56
C ARG A 58 0.39 -10.43 21.30
N PRO A 59 0.54 -11.33 20.31
CA PRO A 59 1.20 -11.01 19.05
C PRO A 59 0.42 -9.94 18.28
N ILE A 60 1.15 -8.92 17.81
CA ILE A 60 0.64 -7.88 16.92
C ILE A 60 0.70 -8.44 15.50
N LYS A 61 -0.48 -8.65 14.90
CA LYS A 61 -0.59 -9.16 13.53
C LYS A 61 0.08 -8.21 12.54
N VAL A 62 0.84 -8.78 11.61
CA VAL A 62 1.36 -8.07 10.44
C VAL A 62 0.17 -7.52 9.65
N LYS A 63 0.21 -6.23 9.35
CA LYS A 63 -0.79 -5.58 8.49
C LYS A 63 -0.56 -6.05 7.06
N VAL A 64 -1.63 -6.43 6.38
CA VAL A 64 -1.60 -6.93 5.00
C VAL A 64 -2.68 -6.26 4.18
N VAL A 65 -2.44 -6.17 2.87
CA VAL A 65 -3.37 -5.67 1.86
C VAL A 65 -3.66 -6.80 0.88
N THR A 66 -4.90 -6.91 0.40
CA THR A 66 -5.24 -7.88 -0.66
C THR A 66 -4.89 -7.31 -2.03
N THR A 67 -4.65 -8.19 -2.99
CA THR A 67 -4.38 -7.78 -4.39
C THR A 67 -5.48 -6.88 -4.95
N THR A 68 -6.75 -7.18 -4.68
CA THR A 68 -7.89 -6.35 -5.11
C THR A 68 -7.81 -4.92 -4.58
N THR A 69 -7.52 -4.73 -3.30
CA THR A 69 -7.40 -3.39 -2.72
C THR A 69 -6.17 -2.65 -3.25
N LEU A 70 -5.07 -3.36 -3.50
CA LEU A 70 -3.87 -2.76 -4.09
C LEU A 70 -4.13 -2.28 -5.53
N GLU A 71 -4.81 -3.09 -6.34
CA GLU A 71 -5.20 -2.74 -7.71
C GLU A 71 -6.12 -1.53 -7.74
N GLN A 72 -7.15 -1.48 -6.89
CA GLN A 72 -8.04 -0.32 -6.78
C GLN A 72 -7.28 0.98 -6.47
N LEU A 73 -6.37 0.94 -5.50
CA LEU A 73 -5.55 2.11 -5.15
C LEU A 73 -4.57 2.51 -6.26
N ARG A 74 -4.08 1.55 -7.05
CA ARG A 74 -3.26 1.82 -8.24
C ARG A 74 -4.09 2.46 -9.34
N ASP A 75 -5.30 1.98 -9.58
CA ASP A 75 -6.21 2.52 -10.60
C ASP A 75 -6.63 3.96 -10.26
N TYR A 76 -6.76 4.29 -8.97
CA TYR A 76 -6.94 5.67 -8.49
C TYR A 76 -5.68 6.55 -8.59
N GLY A 77 -4.53 5.99 -9.00
CA GLY A 77 -3.24 6.70 -9.05
C GLY A 77 -2.63 7.00 -7.68
N LEU A 78 -3.12 6.36 -6.61
CA LEU A 78 -2.61 6.54 -5.25
C LEU A 78 -1.41 5.64 -4.94
N LEU A 79 -1.27 4.53 -5.67
CA LEU A 79 -0.09 3.66 -5.68
C LEU A 79 0.52 3.61 -7.08
N ARG A 80 1.81 3.29 -7.15
CA ARG A 80 2.52 2.98 -8.39
C ARG A 80 3.33 1.70 -8.23
N SER A 81 3.46 0.94 -9.31
CA SER A 81 4.40 -0.18 -9.38
C SER A 81 5.84 0.35 -9.43
N LEU A 82 6.75 -0.36 -8.78
CA LEU A 82 8.19 -0.17 -8.86
C LEU A 82 8.78 -1.12 -9.91
N ASP A 83 9.98 -0.84 -10.39
CA ASP A 83 10.67 -1.77 -11.30
C ASP A 83 10.86 -3.12 -10.59
N ALA A 84 10.55 -4.20 -11.30
CA ALA A 84 10.68 -5.54 -10.76
C ALA A 84 12.16 -5.83 -10.48
N GLU A 85 12.48 -6.20 -9.25
CA GLU A 85 13.80 -6.76 -8.96
C GLU A 85 13.92 -8.13 -9.64
N ILE A 86 15.13 -8.46 -10.08
CA ILE A 86 15.41 -9.71 -10.79
C ILE A 86 15.03 -10.89 -9.88
N GLY A 87 13.97 -11.63 -10.26
CA GLY A 87 13.51 -12.81 -9.55
C GLY A 87 12.21 -12.65 -8.76
N SER A 88 11.61 -11.45 -8.68
CA SER A 88 10.28 -11.29 -8.08
C SER A 88 9.18 -11.64 -9.09
N SER A 89 8.19 -12.44 -8.68
CA SER A 89 7.04 -12.79 -9.54
C SER A 89 6.17 -11.59 -9.86
N GLU A 90 6.12 -10.61 -8.94
CA GLU A 90 5.37 -9.38 -9.10
C GLU A 90 6.20 -8.19 -8.59
N PRO A 91 6.06 -6.99 -9.19
CA PRO A 91 6.77 -5.80 -8.76
C PRO A 91 6.23 -5.28 -7.42
N ALA A 92 7.10 -4.69 -6.61
CA ALA A 92 6.69 -3.95 -5.42
C ALA A 92 5.88 -2.69 -5.78
N HIS A 93 5.17 -2.12 -4.81
CA HIS A 93 4.33 -0.95 -5.00
C HIS A 93 4.60 0.14 -3.95
N ALA A 94 4.75 1.37 -4.41
CA ALA A 94 4.99 2.54 -3.56
C ALA A 94 3.80 3.51 -3.57
N ILE A 95 3.60 4.24 -2.48
CA ILE A 95 2.64 5.34 -2.43
C ILE A 95 3.08 6.50 -3.33
N THR A 96 2.15 7.05 -4.11
CA THR A 96 2.41 8.24 -4.93
C THR A 96 2.30 9.52 -4.09
N MET A 97 2.73 10.65 -4.65
CA MET A 97 2.49 11.94 -4.00
C MET A 97 0.98 12.22 -3.83
N ALA A 98 0.18 11.82 -4.81
CA ALA A 98 -1.28 11.89 -4.75
C ALA A 98 -1.84 11.10 -3.55
N GLY A 99 -1.37 9.87 -3.32
CA GLY A 99 -1.70 9.06 -2.15
C GLY A 99 -1.38 9.77 -0.83
N LYS A 100 -0.18 10.34 -0.72
CA LYS A 100 0.24 11.11 0.46
C LYS A 100 -0.66 12.32 0.70
N MET A 101 -0.96 13.08 -0.36
CA MET A 101 -1.82 14.26 -0.28
C MET A 101 -3.27 13.90 0.07
N TRP A 102 -3.78 12.77 -0.42
CA TRP A 102 -5.11 12.28 -0.05
C TRP A 102 -5.20 11.99 1.45
N LEU A 103 -4.23 11.25 2.01
CA LEU A 103 -4.17 10.97 3.46
C LEU A 103 -4.03 12.24 4.31
N LEU A 104 -3.29 13.24 3.81
CA LEU A 104 -3.13 14.51 4.51
C LEU A 104 -4.45 15.29 4.63
N LYS A 105 -5.30 15.23 3.60
CA LYS A 105 -6.61 15.91 3.59
C LYS A 105 -7.70 15.16 4.36
N HIS A 106 -7.57 13.84 4.54
CA HIS A 106 -8.61 12.97 5.13
C HIS A 106 -8.13 12.29 6.43
N LYS A 107 -7.61 13.10 7.38
CA LYS A 107 -7.02 12.60 8.64
C LYS A 107 -8.00 11.83 9.53
#